data_AF-A0A383WQ56-F1
#
_entry.id   AF-A0A383WQ56-F1
#
_cell.length_a   1.000
_cell.length_b   1.000
_cell.length_c   1.000
_cell.angle_alpha   90.00
_cell.angle_beta   90.00
_cell.angle_gamma   90.00
#
_symmetry.space_group_name_H-M   'P 1'
#
loop_
_entity.id
_entity.type
_entity.pdbx_description
1 polymer ?
#
loop_
_entity_poly.entity_id
_entity_poly.type
_entity_poly.pdbx_seq_one_letter_code
_entity_poly.pdbx_strand_id
1 'polypeptide(L)'
;MASSNTTPANPAHTTQQKGDAGHSTVLEERFDPDAMLACLAHPGIDTATKERLKMMHKKRRDGNGLCVTYKKNNKKGYGRLYADKGLSLQMVPSDIRNALCSRLVHDVDMANAHPNFELHLAKKHGWVCDQLQRLCCNREQVLQEMQNAYGIDRTAAKVVLLKLLYLGGLPLDHRNAKALEGLECGEINSFEAPGSSSSSTYTYLEELQAELRTLASNIAAQYPEHAKEAARQRAATKKTSGHPLATAVSLVVGDLENRALLAMKRELEVQGRCVTTLVYDGLHVMRLEGETQLPAELLMACETAIQRDTGAAIKLAQKPMETTLQLDGLRQEDNSGNCCTTCMLALLRHAKQNRLIRMWGEVWEPVPGTICAYQPAADGSADEHPLRSYINSVLADTPSYYEKVGTTQNTLVTFLEQYQHKVKGYHYRGYRDLLSFANGVYVLPEDRFISNDDAEATHIQSSGGIARHHIPMEFTGSTDTPKFDKLVTYQLDDGAAYAWFLTLLGRMQYRVGQLDN
;
A
#
# COMPACT_ATOMS: atom_id res chain seq x y z
N MET A 1 61.76 -26.65 -22.75
CA MET A 1 61.47 -25.20 -22.90
C MET A 1 60.40 -25.07 -23.98
N ALA A 2 59.14 -24.98 -23.57
CA ALA A 2 57.99 -24.85 -24.47
C ALA A 2 57.11 -23.73 -23.93
N SER A 3 56.87 -22.73 -24.78
CA SER A 3 56.07 -21.55 -24.49
C SER A 3 54.59 -21.88 -24.64
N SER A 4 53.81 -21.59 -23.59
CA SER A 4 52.35 -21.62 -23.65
C SER A 4 51.84 -20.17 -23.77
N ASN A 5 51.60 -19.75 -25.00
CA ASN A 5 50.78 -18.57 -25.30
C ASN A 5 49.30 -18.93 -25.13
N THR A 6 48.70 -18.51 -24.03
CA THR A 6 47.24 -18.50 -23.87
C THR A 6 46.72 -17.09 -24.08
N THR A 7 46.11 -16.88 -25.24
CA THR A 7 45.33 -15.68 -25.60
C THR A 7 44.09 -15.58 -24.69
N PRO A 8 43.73 -14.39 -24.17
CA PRO A 8 42.51 -14.24 -23.40
C PRO A 8 41.29 -14.27 -24.34
N ALA A 9 40.32 -15.11 -23.97
CA ALA A 9 39.05 -15.24 -24.65
C ALA A 9 38.27 -13.91 -24.62
N ASN A 10 37.79 -13.52 -25.81
CA ASN A 10 36.90 -12.40 -26.06
C ASN A 10 35.61 -12.51 -25.21
N PRO A 11 35.10 -11.43 -24.57
CA PRO A 11 33.88 -11.52 -23.80
C PRO A 11 32.68 -11.75 -24.74
N ALA A 12 31.85 -12.71 -24.36
CA ALA A 12 30.66 -13.14 -25.08
C ALA A 12 29.79 -11.95 -25.50
N HIS A 13 29.43 -11.94 -26.79
CA HIS A 13 28.30 -11.19 -27.31
C HIS A 13 27.08 -11.50 -26.43
N THR A 14 26.69 -10.52 -25.60
CA THR A 14 25.45 -10.57 -24.85
C THR A 14 24.32 -10.54 -25.86
N THR A 15 23.71 -11.70 -26.13
CA THR A 15 22.49 -11.81 -26.92
C THR A 15 21.45 -10.92 -26.24
N GLN A 16 21.17 -9.75 -26.83
CA GLN A 16 20.05 -8.90 -26.42
C GLN A 16 18.79 -9.76 -26.51
N GLN A 17 18.26 -10.19 -25.36
CA GLN A 17 16.98 -10.87 -25.28
C GLN A 17 15.95 -9.95 -25.95
N LYS A 18 15.29 -10.45 -27.00
CA LYS A 18 14.13 -9.82 -27.61
C LYS A 18 13.15 -9.46 -26.49
N GLY A 19 12.85 -8.17 -26.38
CA GLY A 19 12.05 -7.61 -25.29
C GLY A 19 10.75 -8.38 -25.10
N ASP A 20 10.57 -8.90 -23.90
CA ASP A 20 9.37 -9.56 -23.44
C ASP A 20 8.22 -8.54 -23.51
N ALA A 21 7.42 -8.64 -24.57
CA ALA A 21 6.44 -7.64 -24.91
C ALA A 21 5.27 -7.70 -23.91
N GLY A 22 5.29 -6.77 -22.95
CA GLY A 22 4.10 -6.39 -22.19
C GLY A 22 3.91 -7.05 -20.84
N HIS A 23 4.94 -7.12 -19.99
CA HIS A 23 4.74 -7.42 -18.58
C HIS A 23 3.96 -6.28 -17.90
N SER A 24 2.63 -6.40 -17.86
CA SER A 24 1.79 -5.64 -16.94
C SER A 24 1.70 -6.40 -15.62
N THR A 25 1.83 -5.69 -14.50
CA THR A 25 1.55 -6.26 -13.18
C THR A 25 0.31 -5.60 -12.61
N VAL A 26 -0.53 -6.38 -11.94
CA VAL A 26 -1.72 -5.88 -11.25
C VAL A 26 -1.47 -5.95 -9.75
N LEU A 27 -1.71 -4.86 -9.04
CA LEU A 27 -1.62 -4.79 -7.59
C LEU A 27 -2.94 -4.30 -7.01
N GLU A 28 -3.17 -4.63 -5.74
CA GLU A 28 -4.25 -4.05 -4.94
C GLU A 28 -3.65 -2.99 -4.02
N GLU A 29 -3.78 -1.73 -4.42
CA GLU A 29 -3.40 -0.59 -3.58
C GLU A 29 -4.39 -0.44 -2.43
N ARG A 30 -3.89 -0.04 -1.26
CA ARG A 30 -4.74 0.24 -0.10
C ARG A 30 -4.44 1.62 0.46
N PHE A 31 -5.48 2.30 0.92
CA PHE A 31 -5.39 3.61 1.58
C PHE A 31 -6.28 3.65 2.82
N ASP A 32 -6.00 4.56 3.74
CA ASP A 32 -6.83 4.82 4.91
C ASP A 32 -8.11 5.55 4.46
N PRO A 33 -9.31 4.97 4.68
CA PRO A 33 -10.56 5.57 4.22
C PRO A 33 -10.89 6.88 4.93
N ASP A 34 -10.49 7.04 6.20
CA ASP A 34 -10.73 8.26 6.97
C ASP A 34 -9.78 9.36 6.50
N ALA A 35 -8.51 9.02 6.28
CA ALA A 35 -7.56 9.94 5.67
C ALA A 35 -7.99 10.37 4.26
N MET A 36 -8.57 9.46 3.46
CA MET A 36 -9.10 9.79 2.14
C MET A 36 -10.22 10.83 2.22
N LEU A 37 -11.18 10.66 3.14
CA LEU A 37 -12.25 11.64 3.34
C LEU A 37 -11.69 12.98 3.83
N ALA A 38 -10.73 12.95 4.76
CA ALA A 38 -10.07 14.15 5.24
C ALA A 38 -9.33 14.89 4.11
N CYS A 39 -8.56 14.19 3.27
CA CYS A 39 -7.87 14.80 2.13
C CYS A 39 -8.87 15.39 1.11
N LEU A 40 -10.02 14.75 0.88
CA LEU A 40 -11.05 15.29 -0.01
C LEU A 40 -11.65 16.61 0.50
N ALA A 41 -11.79 16.75 1.82
CA ALA A 41 -12.29 17.95 2.47
C ALA A 41 -11.21 19.03 2.67
N HIS A 42 -9.93 18.66 2.72
CA HIS A 42 -8.83 19.56 3.09
C HIS A 42 -8.71 20.78 2.14
N PRO A 43 -8.77 22.03 2.64
CA PRO A 43 -8.80 23.22 1.79
C PRO A 43 -7.50 23.46 1.03
N GLY A 44 -6.35 23.05 1.58
CA GLY A 44 -5.03 23.22 0.98
C GLY A 44 -4.67 22.22 -0.13
N ILE A 45 -5.53 21.25 -0.45
CA ILE A 45 -5.27 20.31 -1.55
C ILE A 45 -5.88 20.85 -2.85
N ASP A 46 -5.06 20.90 -3.89
CA ASP A 46 -5.45 21.41 -5.20
C ASP A 46 -6.58 20.60 -5.84
N THR A 47 -7.35 21.27 -6.70
CA THR A 47 -8.52 20.69 -7.36
C THR A 47 -8.17 19.46 -8.20
N ALA A 48 -7.04 19.44 -8.90
CA ALA A 48 -6.68 18.32 -9.76
C ALA A 48 -6.36 17.06 -8.93
N THR A 49 -5.67 17.23 -7.81
CA THR A 49 -5.43 16.14 -6.86
C THR A 49 -6.72 15.67 -6.21
N LYS A 50 -7.63 16.58 -5.79
CA LYS A 50 -8.94 16.19 -5.25
C LYS A 50 -9.76 15.38 -6.25
N GLU A 51 -9.81 15.78 -7.52
CA GLU A 51 -10.53 15.00 -8.54
C GLU A 51 -9.92 13.62 -8.74
N ARG A 52 -8.59 13.48 -8.67
CA ARG A 52 -7.93 12.16 -8.67
C ARG A 52 -8.35 11.32 -7.46
N LEU A 53 -8.32 11.90 -6.26
CA LEU A 53 -8.75 11.21 -5.03
C LEU A 53 -10.23 10.80 -5.10
N LYS A 54 -11.12 11.65 -5.63
CA LYS A 54 -12.55 11.31 -5.82
C LYS A 54 -12.71 10.11 -6.75
N MET A 55 -11.96 10.07 -7.85
CA MET A 55 -12.00 8.94 -8.78
C MET A 55 -11.47 7.66 -8.13
N MET A 56 -10.37 7.73 -7.39
CA MET A 56 -9.83 6.59 -6.63
C MET A 56 -10.85 6.10 -5.60
N HIS A 57 -11.43 7.02 -4.82
CA HIS A 57 -12.47 6.72 -3.85
C HIS A 57 -13.66 6.04 -4.53
N LYS A 58 -14.20 6.60 -5.62
CA LYS A 58 -15.34 6.01 -6.35
C LYS A 58 -15.07 4.60 -6.88
N LYS A 59 -13.83 4.32 -7.32
CA LYS A 59 -13.44 3.03 -7.91
C LYS A 59 -12.93 2.00 -6.91
N ARG A 60 -12.86 2.37 -5.63
CA ARG A 60 -12.39 1.47 -4.58
C ARG A 60 -13.29 0.24 -4.47
N ARG A 61 -12.67 -0.88 -4.14
CA ARG A 61 -13.29 -2.15 -3.78
C ARG A 61 -13.11 -2.33 -2.28
N ASP A 62 -14.01 -3.10 -1.69
CA ASP A 62 -13.84 -3.57 -0.31
C ASP A 62 -13.60 -2.46 0.73
N GLY A 63 -14.21 -1.29 0.52
CA GLY A 63 -14.09 -0.12 1.39
C GLY A 63 -12.87 0.77 1.11
N ASN A 64 -11.69 0.20 0.81
CA ASN A 64 -10.45 0.97 0.68
C ASN A 64 -9.36 0.38 -0.26
N GLY A 65 -9.65 -0.71 -0.98
CA GLY A 65 -8.73 -1.31 -1.95
C GLY A 65 -8.92 -0.75 -3.36
N LEU A 66 -7.86 -0.63 -4.15
CA LEU A 66 -7.92 -0.20 -5.55
C LEU A 66 -7.08 -1.15 -6.41
N CYS A 67 -7.72 -1.81 -7.37
CA CYS A 67 -7.02 -2.67 -8.31
C CYS A 67 -6.36 -1.81 -9.40
N VAL A 68 -5.03 -1.80 -9.43
CA VAL A 68 -4.21 -0.96 -10.31
C VAL A 68 -3.34 -1.83 -11.19
N THR A 69 -3.45 -1.61 -12.51
CA THR A 69 -2.56 -2.23 -13.50
C THR A 69 -1.40 -1.29 -13.78
N TYR A 70 -0.17 -1.76 -13.60
CA TYR A 70 1.05 -1.07 -13.96
C TYR A 70 1.58 -1.58 -15.28
N LYS A 71 1.88 -0.68 -16.21
CA LYS A 71 2.43 -1.00 -17.54
C LYS A 71 3.36 0.09 -18.04
N LYS A 72 4.21 -0.23 -19.01
CA LYS A 72 5.06 0.78 -19.66
C LYS A 72 4.20 1.66 -20.57
N ASN A 73 4.45 2.97 -20.57
CA ASN A 73 3.63 3.94 -21.32
C ASN A 73 3.92 3.97 -22.83
N ASN A 74 5.00 3.35 -23.31
CA ASN A 74 5.30 3.32 -24.74
C ASN A 74 5.05 1.93 -25.34
N LYS A 75 4.66 1.92 -26.61
CA LYS A 75 4.37 0.69 -27.38
C LYS A 75 5.59 -0.24 -27.52
N LYS A 76 6.80 0.25 -27.27
CA LYS A 76 8.05 -0.49 -27.43
C LYS A 76 8.54 -1.13 -26.14
N GLY A 77 7.91 -0.85 -25.01
CA GLY A 77 8.24 -1.45 -23.73
C GLY A 77 9.55 -0.93 -23.12
N TYR A 78 9.91 0.33 -23.30
CA TYR A 78 11.08 0.97 -22.69
C TYR A 78 10.71 1.93 -21.56
N GLY A 79 11.65 2.21 -20.66
CA GLY A 79 11.46 3.13 -19.54
C GLY A 79 10.48 2.62 -18.49
N ARG A 80 10.07 3.52 -17.58
CA ARG A 80 9.35 3.23 -16.33
C ARG A 80 7.96 2.59 -16.48
N LEU A 81 7.56 1.85 -15.45
CA LEU A 81 6.18 1.41 -15.25
C LEU A 81 5.33 2.57 -14.69
N TYR A 82 4.15 2.72 -15.26
CA TYR A 82 3.15 3.69 -14.82
C TYR A 82 1.83 2.98 -14.54
N ALA A 83 1.13 3.44 -13.51
CA ALA A 83 -0.25 3.05 -13.27
C ALA A 83 -1.13 3.44 -14.46
N ASP A 84 -1.91 2.48 -14.96
CA ASP A 84 -2.80 2.70 -16.09
C ASP A 84 -3.81 3.82 -15.77
N LYS A 85 -3.96 4.75 -16.71
CA LYS A 85 -4.84 5.92 -16.59
C LYS A 85 -4.53 6.85 -15.41
N GLY A 86 -3.37 6.69 -14.75
CA GLY A 86 -2.93 7.54 -13.64
C GLY A 86 -3.82 7.49 -12.39
N LEU A 87 -4.64 6.44 -12.24
CA LEU A 87 -5.50 6.22 -11.07
C LEU A 87 -4.80 5.30 -10.07
N SER A 88 -3.90 5.88 -9.30
CA SER A 88 -3.03 5.15 -8.38
C SER A 88 -2.37 6.11 -7.40
N LEU A 89 -2.01 5.60 -6.23
CA LEU A 89 -1.14 6.23 -5.25
C LEU A 89 0.21 6.65 -5.86
N GLN A 90 0.71 5.97 -6.89
CA GLN A 90 1.95 6.35 -7.62
C GLN A 90 1.92 7.82 -8.09
N MET A 91 0.75 8.32 -8.47
CA MET A 91 0.56 9.67 -9.00
C MET A 91 0.11 10.67 -7.93
N VAL A 92 -0.17 10.24 -6.70
CA VAL A 92 -0.57 11.14 -5.61
C VAL A 92 0.68 11.82 -5.05
N PRO A 93 0.66 13.15 -4.78
CA PRO A 93 1.78 13.85 -4.14
C PRO A 93 2.22 13.17 -2.86
N SER A 94 3.52 13.20 -2.55
CA SER A 94 4.10 12.43 -1.43
C SER A 94 3.43 12.74 -0.09
N ASP A 95 3.15 14.01 0.21
CA ASP A 95 2.56 14.42 1.49
C ASP A 95 1.15 13.82 1.68
N ILE A 96 0.30 13.94 0.66
CA ILE A 96 -1.04 13.36 0.63
C ILE A 96 -0.96 11.82 0.64
N ARG A 97 -0.05 11.24 -0.12
CA ARG A 97 0.14 9.78 -0.17
C ARG A 97 0.55 9.25 1.20
N ASN A 98 1.45 9.93 1.91
CA ASN A 98 1.88 9.57 3.26
C ASN A 98 0.71 9.63 4.24
N ALA A 99 -0.11 10.69 4.18
CA ALA A 99 -1.36 10.78 4.92
C ALA A 99 -2.29 9.58 4.70
N LEU A 100 -2.44 9.14 3.45
CA LEU A 100 -3.28 7.99 3.08
C LEU A 100 -2.69 6.64 3.49
N CYS A 101 -1.38 6.52 3.65
CA CYS A 101 -0.68 5.24 3.69
C CYS A 101 0.05 4.96 5.02
N SER A 102 0.32 5.98 5.84
CA SER A 102 1.24 5.93 6.99
C SER A 102 0.91 4.87 8.05
N ARG A 103 -0.35 4.42 8.12
CA ARG A 103 -0.80 3.37 9.05
C ARG A 103 -0.82 1.96 8.46
N LEU A 104 -0.71 1.85 7.14
CA LEU A 104 -1.02 0.62 6.40
C LEU A 104 0.22 -0.03 5.81
N VAL A 105 1.23 0.75 5.44
CA VAL A 105 2.38 0.26 4.66
C VAL A 105 3.73 0.80 5.17
N HIS A 106 4.79 0.10 4.80
CA HIS A 106 6.17 0.58 4.84
C HIS A 106 6.56 1.15 3.47
N ASP A 107 7.25 2.29 3.43
CA ASP A 107 7.80 2.89 2.20
C ASP A 107 9.24 2.44 2.01
N VAL A 108 9.52 1.64 0.99
CA VAL A 108 10.87 1.11 0.71
C VAL A 108 11.38 1.71 -0.58
N ASP A 109 12.56 2.33 -0.52
CA ASP A 109 13.10 3.14 -1.61
C ASP A 109 14.56 2.78 -1.92
N MET A 110 14.92 2.84 -3.21
CA MET A 110 16.29 2.68 -3.68
C MET A 110 17.10 3.96 -3.43
N ALA A 111 18.09 3.87 -2.54
CA ALA A 111 18.96 4.99 -2.22
C ALA A 111 19.75 5.42 -3.45
N ASN A 112 19.50 6.67 -3.90
CA ASN A 112 20.23 7.30 -5.00
C ASN A 112 20.21 6.45 -6.30
N ALA A 113 19.03 5.90 -6.63
CA ALA A 113 18.87 4.90 -7.69
C ALA A 113 19.54 5.27 -9.02
N HIS A 114 19.13 6.39 -9.63
CA HIS A 114 19.57 6.78 -10.96
C HIS A 114 21.10 6.98 -11.10
N PRO A 115 21.77 7.78 -10.25
CA PRO A 115 23.23 7.89 -10.28
C PRO A 115 23.94 6.54 -10.13
N ASN A 116 23.44 5.67 -9.24
CA ASN A 116 24.03 4.34 -9.05
C ASN A 116 23.85 3.44 -10.29
N PHE A 117 22.72 3.53 -10.99
CA PHE A 117 22.52 2.82 -12.26
C PHE A 117 23.41 3.35 -13.38
N GLU A 118 23.56 4.68 -13.50
CA GLU A 118 24.48 5.29 -14.47
C GLU A 118 25.94 4.90 -14.18
N LEU A 119 26.36 4.92 -12.92
CA LEU A 119 27.69 4.46 -12.50
C LEU A 119 27.88 2.96 -12.75
N HIS A 120 26.85 2.14 -12.52
CA HIS A 120 26.88 0.72 -12.86
C HIS A 120 27.10 0.51 -14.36
N LEU A 121 26.38 1.26 -15.22
CA LEU A 121 26.56 1.20 -16.67
C LEU A 121 27.98 1.61 -17.08
N ALA A 122 28.52 2.68 -16.50
CA ALA A 122 29.89 3.13 -16.73
C ALA A 122 30.90 2.03 -16.39
N LYS A 123 30.82 1.47 -15.18
CA LYS A 123 31.72 0.39 -14.75
C LYS A 123 31.60 -0.86 -15.62
N LYS A 124 30.37 -1.25 -15.97
CA LYS A 124 30.08 -2.42 -16.81
C LYS A 124 30.74 -2.32 -18.20
N HIS A 125 30.80 -1.12 -18.77
CA HIS A 125 31.37 -0.87 -20.10
C HIS A 125 32.78 -0.28 -20.08
N GLY A 126 33.40 -0.17 -18.89
CA GLY A 126 34.75 0.37 -18.74
C GLY A 126 34.88 1.87 -19.01
N TRP A 127 33.80 2.65 -18.83
CA TRP A 127 33.84 4.11 -18.96
C TRP A 127 34.29 4.75 -17.64
N VAL A 128 35.21 5.71 -17.75
CA VAL A 128 35.71 6.49 -16.60
C VAL A 128 34.65 7.52 -16.22
N CYS A 129 34.20 7.47 -14.96
CA CYS A 129 33.21 8.40 -14.41
C CYS A 129 33.52 8.71 -12.94
N ASP A 130 34.66 9.35 -12.72
CA ASP A 130 35.21 9.61 -11.38
C ASP A 130 34.34 10.60 -10.59
N GLN A 131 33.75 11.60 -11.25
CA GLN A 131 32.91 12.61 -10.61
C GLN A 131 31.55 12.03 -10.22
N LEU A 132 30.94 11.23 -11.10
CA LEU A 132 29.72 10.49 -10.77
C LEU A 132 29.97 9.47 -9.67
N GLN A 133 31.15 8.82 -9.65
CA GLN A 133 31.53 7.94 -8.55
C GLN A 133 31.63 8.71 -7.23
N ARG A 134 32.27 9.89 -7.22
CA ARG A 134 32.31 10.77 -6.05
C ARG A 134 30.89 11.14 -5.59
N LEU A 135 30.00 11.50 -6.52
CA LEU A 135 28.60 11.80 -6.21
C LEU A 135 27.90 10.61 -5.52
N CYS A 136 28.09 9.39 -6.02
CA CYS A 136 27.44 8.21 -5.48
C CYS A 136 27.99 7.82 -4.10
N CYS A 137 29.31 7.91 -3.90
CA CYS A 137 29.96 7.51 -2.65
C CYS A 137 29.84 8.57 -1.54
N ASN A 138 29.84 9.85 -1.89
CA ASN A 138 29.94 10.97 -0.94
C ASN A 138 28.77 11.96 -1.08
N ARG A 139 27.57 11.46 -1.40
CA ARG A 139 26.40 12.27 -1.75
C ARG A 139 26.08 13.39 -0.76
N GLU A 140 26.02 13.08 0.53
CA GLU A 140 25.66 14.09 1.55
C GLU A 140 26.76 15.14 1.70
N GLN A 141 28.03 14.77 1.56
CA GLN A 141 29.13 15.72 1.52
C GLN A 141 29.03 16.63 0.29
N VAL A 142 28.78 16.08 -0.90
CA VAL A 142 28.58 16.87 -2.13
C VAL A 142 27.42 17.84 -1.98
N LEU A 143 26.29 17.40 -1.41
CA LEU A 143 25.16 18.28 -1.11
C LEU A 143 25.54 19.38 -0.12
N GLN A 144 26.32 19.08 0.92
CA GLN A 144 26.78 20.08 1.88
C GLN A 144 27.74 21.10 1.25
N GLU A 145 28.68 20.63 0.42
CA GLU A 145 29.60 21.49 -0.34
C GLU A 145 28.81 22.45 -1.24
N MET A 146 27.76 21.98 -1.91
CA MET A 146 26.86 22.83 -2.71
C MET A 146 26.08 23.83 -1.86
N GLN A 147 25.49 23.41 -0.74
CA GLN A 147 24.78 24.34 0.15
C GLN A 147 25.71 25.47 0.61
N ASN A 148 26.95 25.13 1.00
CA ASN A 148 27.93 26.11 1.46
C ASN A 148 28.41 27.03 0.32
N ALA A 149 28.69 26.48 -0.87
CA ALA A 149 29.23 27.24 -1.99
C ALA A 149 28.21 28.18 -2.65
N TYR A 150 26.93 27.78 -2.66
CA TYR A 150 25.86 28.50 -3.36
C TYR A 150 24.85 29.19 -2.43
N GLY A 151 24.96 29.00 -1.10
CA GLY A 151 24.01 29.56 -0.13
C GLY A 151 22.57 29.02 -0.30
N ILE A 152 22.43 27.80 -0.84
CA ILE A 152 21.14 27.17 -1.13
C ILE A 152 20.82 26.10 -0.10
N ASP A 153 19.55 25.74 0.05
CA ASP A 153 19.16 24.61 0.89
C ASP A 153 19.46 23.25 0.22
N ARG A 154 19.39 22.17 1.01
CA ARG A 154 19.62 20.81 0.54
C ARG A 154 18.66 20.38 -0.58
N THR A 155 17.42 20.87 -0.58
CA THR A 155 16.40 20.52 -1.58
C THR A 155 16.76 21.12 -2.94
N ALA A 156 17.13 22.40 -2.98
CA ALA A 156 17.63 23.08 -4.15
C ALA A 156 18.91 22.41 -4.68
N ALA A 157 19.86 22.07 -3.80
CA ALA A 157 21.08 21.35 -4.19
C ALA A 157 20.78 20.00 -4.88
N LYS A 158 19.84 19.22 -4.33
CA LYS A 158 19.36 17.98 -4.98
C LYS A 158 18.75 18.24 -6.35
N VAL A 159 17.92 19.28 -6.49
CA VAL A 159 17.30 19.63 -7.77
C VAL A 159 18.36 19.99 -8.81
N VAL A 160 19.44 20.68 -8.43
CA VAL A 160 20.56 20.99 -9.32
C VAL A 160 21.25 19.71 -9.80
N LEU A 161 21.57 18.78 -8.90
CA LEU A 161 22.18 17.49 -9.27
C LEU A 161 21.26 16.67 -10.17
N LEU A 162 19.96 16.62 -9.87
CA LEU A 162 18.96 15.96 -10.73
C LEU A 162 18.92 16.57 -12.13
N LYS A 163 18.98 17.90 -12.24
CA LYS A 163 19.06 18.58 -13.54
C LYS A 163 20.32 18.17 -14.30
N LEU A 164 21.48 18.10 -13.63
CA LEU A 164 22.75 17.72 -14.27
C LEU A 164 22.75 16.27 -14.78
N LEU A 165 22.22 15.31 -14.02
CA LEU A 165 22.07 13.90 -14.46
C LEU A 165 21.31 13.80 -15.79
N TYR A 166 20.36 14.71 -16.01
CA TYR A 166 19.60 14.80 -17.26
C TYR A 166 20.05 15.92 -18.18
N LEU A 167 21.34 16.27 -18.12
CA LEU A 167 22.03 17.21 -19.01
C LEU A 167 21.39 18.61 -19.06
N GLY A 168 20.73 19.01 -17.98
CA GLY A 168 20.32 20.38 -17.74
C GLY A 168 21.52 21.31 -17.59
N GLY A 169 21.29 22.60 -17.81
CA GLY A 169 22.30 23.63 -17.58
C GLY A 169 22.63 23.79 -16.09
N LEU A 170 23.85 24.27 -15.80
CA LEU A 170 24.20 24.72 -14.46
C LEU A 170 23.34 25.94 -14.08
N PRO A 171 23.01 26.12 -12.80
CA PRO A 171 22.27 27.29 -12.31
C PRO A 171 23.06 28.62 -12.41
N LEU A 172 24.26 28.60 -12.99
CA LEU A 172 25.20 29.72 -13.13
C LEU A 172 24.76 30.84 -14.08
N ASP A 173 23.80 30.57 -14.97
CA ASP A 173 23.24 31.60 -15.83
C ASP A 173 22.17 32.32 -15.00
N HIS A 174 22.26 33.64 -14.82
CA HIS A 174 21.26 34.48 -14.14
C HIS A 174 19.85 34.30 -14.76
N ARG A 175 19.78 33.76 -15.98
CA ARG A 175 18.56 33.31 -16.66
C ARG A 175 17.92 32.05 -16.06
N ASN A 176 18.67 31.22 -15.34
CA ASN A 176 18.23 30.00 -14.66
C ASN A 176 17.95 30.19 -13.15
N ALA A 177 18.31 31.32 -12.55
CA ALA A 177 17.94 31.66 -11.16
C ALA A 177 16.41 31.67 -10.97
N LYS A 178 15.66 32.12 -11.99
CA LYS A 178 14.20 31.98 -12.08
C LYS A 178 13.67 30.55 -11.98
N ALA A 179 14.46 29.56 -12.38
CA ALA A 179 14.09 28.14 -12.26
C ALA A 179 14.35 27.56 -10.86
N LEU A 180 14.94 28.35 -9.96
CA LEU A 180 15.01 28.11 -8.51
C LEU A 180 13.98 28.96 -7.76
N GLU A 181 13.61 30.15 -8.24
CA GLU A 181 12.55 31.03 -7.66
C GLU A 181 11.15 30.39 -7.58
N GLY A 182 10.87 29.35 -8.38
CA GLY A 182 9.60 28.63 -8.37
C GLY A 182 9.54 27.43 -7.41
N LEU A 183 10.63 27.13 -6.71
CA LEU A 183 10.59 26.21 -5.57
C LEU A 183 10.24 27.06 -4.35
N GLU A 184 9.29 26.61 -3.51
CA GLU A 184 8.99 27.20 -2.20
C GLU A 184 10.16 27.03 -1.20
N CYS A 185 11.39 27.13 -1.68
CA CYS A 185 12.60 27.31 -0.90
C CYS A 185 12.62 28.80 -0.53
N GLY A 186 12.73 29.13 0.77
CA GLY A 186 12.69 30.51 1.28
C GLY A 186 13.53 31.50 0.46
N GLU A 187 13.07 32.76 0.44
CA GLU A 187 13.62 33.88 -0.33
C GLU A 187 15.10 33.71 -0.69
N ILE A 188 15.38 33.43 -1.96
CA ILE A 188 16.74 33.43 -2.50
C ILE A 188 17.17 34.89 -2.50
N ASN A 189 17.73 35.34 -1.38
CA ASN A 189 18.40 36.64 -1.31
C ASN A 189 19.41 36.68 -2.46
N SER A 190 19.30 37.72 -3.27
CA SER A 190 20.08 38.01 -4.48
C SER A 190 21.38 37.21 -4.56
N PHE A 191 21.42 36.29 -5.52
CA PHE A 191 22.59 35.47 -5.82
C PHE A 191 23.74 36.38 -6.32
N GLU A 192 24.53 36.92 -5.39
CA GLU A 192 25.79 37.57 -5.72
C GLU A 192 26.76 36.45 -6.15
N ALA A 193 27.14 36.45 -7.42
CA ALA A 193 28.15 35.52 -7.92
C ALA A 193 29.38 35.62 -7.00
N PRO A 194 29.84 34.52 -6.38
CA PRO A 194 30.97 34.59 -5.46
C PRO A 194 32.15 35.23 -6.16
N GLY A 195 32.66 36.31 -5.58
CA GLY A 195 33.73 37.10 -6.18
C GLY A 195 34.96 36.25 -6.43
N SER A 196 35.25 35.98 -7.71
CA SER A 196 36.52 35.57 -8.37
C SER A 196 37.46 34.55 -7.70
N SER A 197 37.11 34.02 -6.54
CA SER A 197 37.86 33.02 -5.79
C SER A 197 37.21 31.69 -6.13
N SER A 198 37.73 31.04 -7.17
CA SER A 198 37.28 29.75 -7.70
C SER A 198 37.12 28.71 -6.58
N SER A 199 35.92 28.61 -5.99
CA SER A 199 35.61 27.59 -5.00
C SER A 199 35.65 26.24 -5.72
N SER A 200 36.42 25.29 -5.19
CA SER A 200 36.63 23.93 -5.77
C SER A 200 35.35 23.17 -6.09
N THR A 201 34.23 23.59 -5.50
CA THR A 201 32.88 23.06 -5.77
C THR A 201 32.39 23.42 -7.17
N TYR A 202 32.71 24.61 -7.68
CA TYR A 202 32.33 25.02 -9.04
C TYR A 202 33.02 24.15 -10.07
N THR A 203 34.33 23.94 -9.90
CA THR A 203 35.14 23.06 -10.74
C THR A 203 34.54 21.65 -10.77
N TYR A 204 34.15 21.11 -9.62
CA TYR A 204 33.50 19.79 -9.54
C TYR A 204 32.20 19.69 -10.36
N LEU A 205 31.30 20.68 -10.29
CA LEU A 205 30.03 20.61 -11.02
C LEU A 205 30.21 20.77 -12.54
N GLU A 206 31.18 21.55 -12.98
CA GLU A 206 31.55 21.67 -14.39
C GLU A 206 32.16 20.38 -14.92
N GLU A 207 33.09 19.78 -14.16
CA GLU A 207 33.68 18.47 -14.47
C GLU A 207 32.61 17.37 -14.52
N LEU A 208 31.72 17.32 -13.53
CA LEU A 208 30.60 16.38 -13.49
C LEU A 208 29.67 16.57 -14.71
N GLN A 209 29.36 17.81 -15.09
CA GLN A 209 28.52 18.06 -16.27
C GLN A 209 29.19 17.58 -17.57
N ALA A 210 30.49 17.82 -17.73
CA ALA A 210 31.25 17.35 -18.88
C ALA A 210 31.30 15.82 -18.93
N GLU A 211 31.54 15.18 -17.78
CA GLU A 211 31.53 13.73 -17.62
C GLU A 211 30.15 13.13 -17.99
N LEU A 212 29.06 13.68 -17.46
CA LEU A 212 27.70 13.21 -17.73
C LEU A 212 27.30 13.36 -19.20
N ARG A 213 27.75 14.41 -19.91
CA ARG A 213 27.54 14.54 -21.37
C ARG A 213 28.24 13.43 -22.16
N THR A 214 29.47 13.11 -21.75
CA THR A 214 30.26 12.03 -22.36
C THR A 214 29.58 10.68 -22.08
N LEU A 215 29.20 10.43 -20.82
CA LEU A 215 28.49 9.23 -20.41
C LEU A 215 27.16 9.06 -21.16
N ALA A 216 26.37 10.13 -21.30
CA ALA A 216 25.11 10.07 -22.03
C ALA A 216 25.29 9.76 -23.52
N SER A 217 26.37 10.25 -24.13
CA SER A 217 26.73 9.93 -25.51
C SER A 217 27.10 8.45 -25.65
N ASN A 218 27.90 7.94 -24.71
CA ASN A 218 28.28 6.53 -24.65
C ASN A 218 27.06 5.62 -24.44
N ILE A 219 26.14 5.99 -23.54
CA ILE A 219 24.88 5.25 -23.32
C ILE A 219 24.04 5.26 -24.60
N ALA A 220 23.86 6.39 -25.27
CA ALA A 220 23.07 6.45 -26.49
C ALA A 220 23.68 5.59 -27.63
N ALA A 221 25.01 5.57 -27.73
CA ALA A 221 25.73 4.73 -28.69
C ALA A 221 25.61 3.23 -28.36
N GLN A 222 25.71 2.87 -27.08
CA GLN A 222 25.63 1.49 -26.60
C GLN A 222 24.20 0.92 -26.63
N TYR A 223 23.18 1.80 -26.51
CA TYR A 223 21.76 1.44 -26.48
C TYR A 223 20.98 2.16 -27.61
N PRO A 224 21.27 1.83 -28.88
CA PRO A 224 20.74 2.58 -30.03
C PRO A 224 19.22 2.49 -30.17
N GLU A 225 18.59 1.40 -29.71
CA GLU A 225 17.13 1.25 -29.75
C GLU A 225 16.43 2.20 -28.76
N HIS A 226 17.01 2.42 -27.58
CA HIS A 226 16.54 3.43 -26.63
C HIS A 226 16.73 4.84 -27.18
N ALA A 227 17.86 5.12 -27.86
CA ALA A 227 18.11 6.41 -28.50
C ALA A 227 17.10 6.70 -29.63
N LYS A 228 16.78 5.71 -30.47
CA LYS A 228 15.73 5.82 -31.50
C LYS A 228 14.36 6.08 -30.90
N GLU A 229 13.99 5.37 -29.83
CA GLU A 229 12.73 5.60 -29.13
C GLU A 229 12.67 7.00 -28.51
N ALA A 230 13.77 7.46 -27.89
CA ALA A 230 13.87 8.81 -27.34
C ALA A 230 13.65 9.88 -28.42
N ALA A 231 14.30 9.74 -29.59
CA ALA A 231 14.10 10.64 -30.72
C ALA A 231 12.62 10.65 -31.18
N ARG A 232 11.98 9.48 -31.25
CA ARG A 232 10.56 9.35 -31.59
C ARG A 232 9.65 10.06 -30.59
N GLN A 233 9.87 9.88 -29.28
CA GLN A 233 9.04 10.51 -28.23
C GLN A 233 9.14 12.03 -28.27
N ARG A 234 10.34 12.56 -28.51
CA ARG A 234 10.56 14.01 -28.65
C ARG A 234 9.88 14.57 -29.90
N ALA A 235 9.97 13.88 -31.03
CA ALA A 235 9.27 14.27 -32.25
C ALA A 235 7.74 14.30 -32.06
N ALA A 236 7.19 13.28 -31.38
CA ALA A 236 5.76 13.18 -31.12
C ALA A 236 5.21 14.27 -30.20
N THR A 237 6.00 14.67 -29.19
CA THR A 237 5.60 15.70 -28.21
C THR A 237 5.90 17.12 -28.68
N LYS A 238 6.53 17.30 -29.86
CA LYS A 238 7.07 18.58 -30.34
C LYS A 238 7.93 19.28 -29.29
N LYS A 239 8.55 18.51 -28.41
CA LYS A 239 9.31 19.05 -27.28
C LYS A 239 10.66 19.55 -27.78
N THR A 240 10.79 20.86 -27.91
CA THR A 240 12.03 21.54 -28.28
C THR A 240 12.95 21.73 -27.08
N SER A 241 12.42 21.69 -25.85
CA SER A 241 13.18 21.89 -24.62
C SER A 241 13.87 20.61 -24.11
N GLY A 242 15.07 20.77 -23.54
CA GLY A 242 15.89 19.71 -22.94
C GLY A 242 16.78 18.94 -23.94
N HIS A 243 17.82 18.28 -23.44
CA HIS A 243 18.82 17.61 -24.27
C HIS A 243 18.31 16.27 -24.86
N PRO A 244 18.51 15.96 -26.16
CA PRO A 244 18.06 14.70 -26.76
C PRO A 244 18.62 13.45 -26.07
N LEU A 245 19.91 13.46 -25.73
CA LEU A 245 20.57 12.33 -25.05
C LEU A 245 19.99 12.05 -23.66
N ALA A 246 19.47 13.08 -22.97
CA ALA A 246 18.88 12.90 -21.64
C ALA A 246 17.64 12.00 -21.67
N THR A 247 16.85 12.06 -22.74
CA THR A 247 15.71 11.16 -22.93
C THR A 247 16.17 9.73 -23.17
N ALA A 248 17.26 9.52 -23.91
CA ALA A 248 17.84 8.18 -24.12
C ALA A 248 18.35 7.58 -22.80
N VAL A 249 19.13 8.35 -22.02
CA VAL A 249 19.58 7.95 -20.67
C VAL A 249 18.39 7.61 -19.78
N SER A 250 17.37 8.47 -19.74
CA SER A 250 16.15 8.24 -18.93
C SER A 250 15.45 6.93 -19.27
N LEU A 251 15.36 6.55 -20.54
CA LEU A 251 14.76 5.28 -20.95
C LEU A 251 15.61 4.07 -20.51
N VAL A 252 16.93 4.14 -20.68
CA VAL A 252 17.85 3.05 -20.30
C VAL A 252 17.87 2.86 -18.78
N VAL A 253 18.03 3.95 -18.04
CA VAL A 253 18.06 3.91 -16.57
C VAL A 253 16.69 3.52 -16.01
N GLY A 254 15.59 3.99 -16.60
CA GLY A 254 14.23 3.57 -16.22
C GLY A 254 13.97 2.07 -16.44
N ASP A 255 14.62 1.44 -17.42
CA ASP A 255 14.55 -0.02 -17.59
C ASP A 255 15.36 -0.79 -16.54
N LEU A 256 16.49 -0.23 -16.06
CA LEU A 256 17.20 -0.77 -14.91
C LEU A 256 16.40 -0.61 -13.62
N GLU A 257 15.84 0.58 -13.39
CA GLU A 257 14.99 0.90 -12.24
C GLU A 257 13.79 -0.05 -12.16
N ASN A 258 13.05 -0.26 -13.26
CA ASN A 258 11.96 -1.22 -13.27
C ASN A 258 12.39 -2.65 -12.98
N ARG A 259 13.55 -3.08 -13.49
CA ARG A 259 14.04 -4.44 -13.23
C ARG A 259 14.38 -4.61 -11.76
N ALA A 260 15.03 -3.61 -11.14
CA ALA A 260 15.27 -3.58 -9.71
C ALA A 260 13.96 -3.59 -8.91
N LEU A 261 13.01 -2.73 -9.28
CA LEU A 261 11.71 -2.63 -8.62
C LEU A 261 10.91 -3.95 -8.67
N LEU A 262 10.90 -4.62 -9.83
CA LEU A 262 10.26 -5.92 -9.97
C LEU A 262 11.03 -7.04 -9.27
N ALA A 263 12.35 -6.95 -9.15
CA ALA A 263 13.15 -7.86 -8.33
C ALA A 263 12.78 -7.76 -6.85
N MET A 264 12.70 -6.52 -6.32
CA MET A 264 12.22 -6.26 -4.94
C MET A 264 10.83 -6.83 -4.72
N LYS A 265 9.89 -6.55 -5.64
CA LYS A 265 8.52 -7.07 -5.55
C LYS A 265 8.49 -8.58 -5.45
N ARG A 266 9.16 -9.28 -6.37
CA ARG A 266 9.18 -10.75 -6.40
C ARG A 266 9.79 -11.31 -5.12
N GLU A 267 10.91 -10.75 -4.66
CA GLU A 267 11.58 -11.19 -3.44
C GLU A 267 10.64 -11.04 -2.22
N LEU A 268 10.00 -9.89 -2.06
CA LEU A 268 9.03 -9.67 -0.97
C LEU A 268 7.85 -10.65 -1.02
N GLU A 269 7.32 -10.93 -2.20
CA GLU A 269 6.23 -11.89 -2.38
C GLU A 269 6.65 -13.33 -2.05
N VAL A 270 7.88 -13.73 -2.39
CA VAL A 270 8.44 -15.04 -1.98
C VAL A 270 8.55 -15.14 -0.46
N GLN A 271 8.89 -14.04 0.21
CA GLN A 271 8.95 -13.93 1.66
C GLN A 271 7.56 -13.74 2.32
N GLY A 272 6.47 -13.95 1.57
CA GLY A 272 5.10 -13.85 2.08
C GLY A 272 4.62 -12.42 2.37
N ARG A 273 5.31 -11.40 1.87
CA ARG A 273 4.92 -10.00 2.03
C ARG A 273 3.99 -9.56 0.91
N CYS A 274 3.04 -8.67 1.24
CA CYS A 274 2.13 -8.08 0.27
C CYS A 274 2.65 -6.71 -0.19
N VAL A 275 3.02 -6.61 -1.48
CA VAL A 275 3.38 -5.34 -2.13
C VAL A 275 2.12 -4.70 -2.72
N THR A 276 1.84 -3.45 -2.37
CA THR A 276 0.57 -2.79 -2.74
C THR A 276 0.71 -1.75 -3.84
N THR A 277 1.81 -1.01 -3.84
CA THR A 277 2.01 0.14 -4.74
C THR A 277 3.43 0.13 -5.28
N LEU A 278 3.59 0.41 -6.58
CA LEU A 278 4.89 0.67 -7.20
C LEU A 278 5.06 2.18 -7.37
N VAL A 279 6.08 2.76 -6.72
CA VAL A 279 6.32 4.20 -6.64
C VAL A 279 7.71 4.52 -7.18
N TYR A 280 7.86 4.45 -8.51
CA TYR A 280 9.12 4.76 -9.20
C TYR A 280 10.32 3.97 -8.66
N ASP A 281 11.24 4.64 -7.96
CA ASP A 281 12.42 4.08 -7.32
C ASP A 281 12.13 3.37 -5.99
N GLY A 282 10.86 3.23 -5.61
CA GLY A 282 10.42 2.51 -4.43
C GLY A 282 9.10 1.78 -4.59
N LEU A 283 8.67 1.10 -3.52
CA LEU A 283 7.39 0.41 -3.42
C LEU A 283 6.83 0.48 -2.00
N HIS A 284 5.52 0.23 -1.89
CA HIS A 284 4.85 0.11 -0.60
C HIS A 284 4.61 -1.36 -0.25
N VAL A 285 4.91 -1.73 0.99
CA VAL A 285 4.70 -3.08 1.54
C VAL A 285 3.68 -3.01 2.67
N MET A 286 2.63 -3.84 2.66
CA MET A 286 1.68 -3.90 3.80
C MET A 286 2.42 -4.19 5.10
N ARG A 287 2.05 -3.45 6.15
CA ARG A 287 2.46 -3.75 7.52
C ARG A 287 1.76 -5.00 8.01
N LEU A 288 2.48 -5.82 8.77
CA LEU A 288 1.87 -6.85 9.60
C LEU A 288 1.37 -6.23 10.90
N GLU A 289 0.47 -6.93 11.59
CA GLU A 289 -0.03 -6.48 12.89
C GLU A 289 1.12 -6.35 13.90
N GLY A 290 1.17 -5.23 14.62
CA GLY A 290 2.25 -4.91 15.56
C GLY A 290 3.58 -4.49 14.93
N GLU A 291 3.71 -4.52 13.60
CA GLU A 291 4.96 -4.23 12.91
C GLU A 291 5.20 -2.72 12.76
N THR A 292 6.27 -2.22 13.40
CA THR A 292 6.65 -0.80 13.36
C THR A 292 7.67 -0.50 12.26
N GLN A 293 8.51 -1.47 11.90
CA GLN A 293 9.53 -1.38 10.86
C GLN A 293 9.57 -2.67 10.04
N LEU A 294 9.96 -2.57 8.77
CA LEU A 294 10.21 -3.73 7.94
C LEU A 294 11.51 -4.40 8.40
N PRO A 295 11.53 -5.74 8.61
CA PRO A 295 12.74 -6.46 8.98
C PRO A 295 13.93 -6.16 8.05
N ALA A 296 15.11 -5.91 8.63
CA ALA A 296 16.31 -5.55 7.89
C ALA A 296 16.77 -6.67 6.93
N GLU A 297 16.48 -7.92 7.28
CA GLU A 297 16.77 -9.10 6.47
C GLU A 297 16.00 -9.07 5.14
N LEU A 298 14.76 -8.56 5.15
CA LEU A 298 13.97 -8.40 3.91
C LEU A 298 14.57 -7.33 3.00
N LEU A 299 15.09 -6.24 3.57
CA LEU A 299 15.81 -5.23 2.78
C LEU A 299 17.07 -5.82 2.16
N MET A 300 17.90 -6.53 2.92
CA MET A 300 19.11 -7.18 2.40
C MET A 300 18.81 -8.24 1.33
N ALA A 301 17.73 -9.01 1.49
CA ALA A 301 17.28 -9.96 0.48
C ALA A 301 16.89 -9.24 -0.82
N CYS A 302 16.16 -8.12 -0.72
CA CYS A 302 15.82 -7.29 -1.87
C CYS A 302 17.05 -6.68 -2.53
N GLU A 303 18.04 -6.17 -1.78
CA GLU A 303 19.31 -5.67 -2.32
C GLU A 303 20.04 -6.76 -3.12
N THR A 304 20.09 -7.98 -2.57
CA THR A 304 20.67 -9.14 -3.24
C THR A 304 19.93 -9.50 -4.52
N ALA A 305 18.59 -9.47 -4.49
CA ALA A 305 17.75 -9.71 -5.66
C ALA A 305 17.97 -8.64 -6.75
N ILE A 306 18.10 -7.36 -6.39
CA ILE A 306 18.43 -6.28 -7.32
C ILE A 306 19.80 -6.52 -7.97
N GLN A 307 20.82 -6.84 -7.16
CA GLN A 307 22.17 -7.11 -7.68
C GLN A 307 22.18 -8.30 -8.63
N ARG A 308 21.46 -9.39 -8.30
CA ARG A 308 21.31 -10.56 -9.16
C ARG A 308 20.65 -10.20 -10.50
N ASP A 309 19.54 -9.46 -10.47
CA ASP A 309 18.69 -9.25 -11.65
C ASP A 309 19.17 -8.09 -12.54
N THR A 310 19.89 -7.13 -11.97
CA THR A 310 20.36 -5.92 -12.68
C THR A 310 21.88 -5.86 -12.84
N GLY A 311 22.64 -6.52 -11.96
CA GLY A 311 24.08 -6.36 -11.79
C GLY A 311 24.49 -5.13 -10.97
N ALA A 312 23.55 -4.25 -10.62
CA ALA A 312 23.82 -3.04 -9.85
C ALA A 312 23.69 -3.31 -8.35
N ALA A 313 24.69 -2.91 -7.56
CA ALA A 313 24.60 -2.91 -6.11
C ALA A 313 23.87 -1.62 -5.66
N ILE A 314 22.61 -1.75 -5.26
CA ILE A 314 21.76 -0.65 -4.81
C ILE A 314 21.41 -0.88 -3.35
N LYS A 315 21.58 0.14 -2.52
CA LYS A 315 21.13 0.12 -1.13
C LYS A 315 19.67 0.51 -1.02
N LEU A 316 18.95 -0.16 -0.14
CA LEU A 316 17.55 0.13 0.16
C LEU A 316 17.44 0.86 1.49
N ALA A 317 16.46 1.75 1.59
CA ALA A 317 16.11 2.43 2.82
C ALA A 317 14.60 2.40 3.01
N GLN A 318 14.16 2.16 4.25
CA GLN A 318 12.79 2.42 4.65
C GLN A 318 12.66 3.92 4.97
N LYS A 319 11.77 4.62 4.27
CA LYS A 319 11.47 6.03 4.54
C LYS A 319 10.35 6.15 5.58
N PRO A 320 10.45 7.10 6.53
CA PRO A 320 9.32 7.43 7.39
C PRO A 320 8.21 8.06 6.54
N MET A 321 6.97 7.61 6.75
CA MET A 321 5.79 8.20 6.10
C MET A 321 5.27 9.37 6.94
N GLU A 322 5.93 10.51 6.82
CA GLU A 322 5.54 11.76 7.48
C GLU A 322 4.64 12.61 6.56
N THR A 323 3.67 13.30 7.14
CA THR A 323 2.76 14.19 6.42
C THR A 323 2.70 15.54 7.13
N THR A 324 2.79 16.63 6.38
CA THR A 324 2.57 17.99 6.90
C THR A 324 1.09 18.37 6.94
N LEU A 325 0.23 17.61 6.25
CA LEU A 325 -1.21 17.79 6.32
C LEU A 325 -1.72 17.61 7.75
N GLN A 326 -2.26 18.69 8.32
CA GLN A 326 -3.02 18.64 9.55
C GLN A 326 -4.43 18.12 9.24
N LEU A 327 -4.56 16.79 9.23
CA LEU A 327 -5.86 16.14 9.09
C LEU A 327 -6.66 16.15 10.40
N ASP A 328 -6.07 16.67 11.47
CA ASP A 328 -6.61 16.57 12.83
C ASP A 328 -7.86 17.42 13.05
N GLY A 329 -8.11 18.46 12.23
CA GLY A 329 -9.41 19.15 12.22
C GLY A 329 -10.56 18.33 11.60
N LEU A 330 -10.24 17.31 10.80
CA LEU A 330 -11.18 16.39 10.15
C LEU A 330 -11.18 14.99 10.77
N ARG A 331 -10.22 14.71 11.66
CA ARG A 331 -10.18 13.54 12.55
C ARG A 331 -10.72 13.85 13.95
N GLN A 332 -10.64 15.12 14.39
CA GLN A 332 -11.45 15.63 15.47
C GLN A 332 -12.87 15.86 14.98
N GLU A 333 -13.79 15.81 15.93
CA GLU A 333 -15.23 15.98 15.81
C GLU A 333 -15.56 17.31 15.12
N ASP A 334 -15.46 17.34 13.81
CA ASP A 334 -15.88 18.45 13.01
C ASP A 334 -17.41 18.48 13.09
N ASN A 335 -17.93 19.22 14.08
CA ASN A 335 -19.35 19.51 14.31
C ASN A 335 -20.01 20.24 13.13
N SER A 336 -19.30 20.42 12.01
CA SER A 336 -19.80 20.93 10.74
C SER A 336 -20.10 19.81 9.71
N GLY A 337 -19.68 18.57 9.98
CA GLY A 337 -19.93 17.41 9.12
C GLY A 337 -21.38 16.93 9.19
N ASN A 338 -21.93 16.52 8.04
CA ASN A 338 -23.25 15.87 7.94
C ASN A 338 -23.44 14.89 9.12
N CYS A 339 -24.40 15.18 10.00
CA CYS A 339 -24.64 14.46 11.24
C CYS A 339 -24.67 12.94 11.07
N CYS A 340 -25.11 12.45 9.90
CA CYS A 340 -25.07 11.03 9.55
C CYS A 340 -23.66 10.44 9.57
N THR A 341 -22.65 11.12 9.02
CA THR A 341 -21.28 10.59 8.93
C THR A 341 -20.65 10.43 10.31
N THR A 342 -20.80 11.44 11.17
CA THR A 342 -20.31 11.41 12.56
C THR A 342 -20.93 10.24 13.32
N CYS A 343 -22.25 10.06 13.19
CA CYS A 343 -22.97 8.93 13.77
C CYS A 343 -22.49 7.58 13.21
N MET A 344 -22.26 7.45 11.90
CA MET A 344 -21.75 6.22 11.29
C MET A 344 -20.37 5.84 11.84
N LEU A 345 -19.45 6.80 11.94
CA LEU A 345 -18.11 6.56 12.48
C LEU A 345 -18.14 6.17 13.95
N ALA A 346 -19.01 6.81 14.74
CA ALA A 346 -19.21 6.45 16.15
C ALA A 346 -19.72 5.00 16.29
N LEU A 347 -20.72 4.60 15.49
CA LEU A 347 -21.23 3.22 15.48
C LEU A 347 -20.16 2.20 15.07
N LEU A 348 -19.36 2.50 14.05
CA LEU A 348 -18.27 1.59 13.61
C LEU A 348 -17.14 1.50 14.65
N ARG A 349 -16.80 2.61 15.30
CA ARG A 349 -15.78 2.64 16.35
C ARG A 349 -16.23 1.83 17.56
N HIS A 350 -17.47 2.04 18.00
CA HIS A 350 -18.09 1.28 19.08
C HIS A 350 -18.13 -0.23 18.74
N ALA A 351 -18.57 -0.58 17.52
CA ALA A 351 -18.59 -1.96 17.07
C ALA A 351 -17.20 -2.60 17.09
N LYS A 352 -16.17 -1.88 16.63
CA LYS A 352 -14.79 -2.37 16.65
C LYS A 352 -14.25 -2.54 18.07
N GLN A 353 -14.47 -1.55 18.95
CA GLN A 353 -13.99 -1.58 20.34
C GLN A 353 -14.60 -2.74 21.12
N ASN A 354 -15.89 -3.00 20.91
CA ASN A 354 -16.62 -4.07 21.59
C ASN A 354 -16.66 -5.39 20.80
N ARG A 355 -15.90 -5.48 19.70
CA ARG A 355 -15.85 -6.65 18.81
C ARG A 355 -17.24 -7.12 18.35
N LEU A 356 -18.16 -6.19 18.15
CA LEU A 356 -19.53 -6.49 17.73
C LEU A 356 -19.55 -7.02 16.31
N ILE A 357 -20.54 -7.88 16.06
CA ILE A 357 -20.79 -8.46 14.74
C ILE A 357 -22.25 -8.23 14.35
N ARG A 358 -22.56 -8.36 13.06
CA ARG A 358 -23.93 -8.26 12.57
C ARG A 358 -24.39 -9.61 12.02
N MET A 359 -25.37 -10.21 12.67
CA MET A 359 -25.97 -11.50 12.27
C MET A 359 -27.48 -11.36 12.21
N TRP A 360 -28.09 -11.94 11.16
CA TRP A 360 -29.55 -11.99 10.99
C TRP A 360 -30.27 -10.63 11.07
N GLY A 361 -29.60 -9.54 10.69
CA GLY A 361 -30.16 -8.20 10.74
C GLY A 361 -29.97 -7.48 12.07
N GLU A 362 -29.38 -8.13 13.07
CA GLU A 362 -29.17 -7.62 14.43
C GLU A 362 -27.69 -7.42 14.74
N VAL A 363 -27.40 -6.63 15.77
CA VAL A 363 -26.04 -6.47 16.30
C VAL A 363 -25.85 -7.43 17.46
N TRP A 364 -24.75 -8.17 17.42
CA TRP A 364 -24.40 -9.17 18.41
C TRP A 364 -23.07 -8.81 19.05
N GLU A 365 -22.97 -9.02 20.35
CA GLU A 365 -21.78 -8.76 21.17
C GLU A 365 -21.15 -10.07 21.66
N PRO A 366 -19.83 -10.10 21.92
CA PRO A 366 -19.18 -11.29 22.47
C PRO A 366 -19.75 -11.67 23.83
N VAL A 367 -19.97 -12.96 24.07
CA VAL A 367 -20.34 -13.46 25.40
C VAL A 367 -19.09 -13.43 26.30
N PRO A 368 -19.11 -12.74 27.46
CA PRO A 368 -17.92 -12.61 28.31
C PRO A 368 -17.32 -13.96 28.72
N GLY A 369 -15.99 -14.07 28.65
CA GLY A 369 -15.26 -15.27 29.07
C GLY A 369 -15.34 -16.46 28.11
N THR A 370 -15.95 -16.29 26.94
CA THR A 370 -16.16 -17.38 25.98
C THR A 370 -15.57 -17.02 24.62
N ILE A 371 -15.07 -18.03 23.91
CA ILE A 371 -14.46 -17.85 22.60
C ILE A 371 -15.52 -18.07 21.52
N CYS A 372 -15.56 -17.17 20.55
CA CYS A 372 -16.44 -17.22 19.38
C CYS A 372 -17.96 -17.21 19.65
N ALA A 373 -18.42 -17.12 20.91
CA ALA A 373 -19.82 -16.97 21.24
C ALA A 373 -20.24 -15.51 21.23
N TYR A 374 -21.45 -15.29 20.73
CA TYR A 374 -22.07 -13.98 20.63
C TYR A 374 -23.52 -14.07 21.10
N GLN A 375 -24.02 -12.97 21.66
CA GLN A 375 -25.42 -12.77 22.04
C GLN A 375 -25.96 -11.47 21.43
N PRO A 376 -27.28 -11.29 21.24
CA PRO A 376 -27.83 -10.01 20.80
C PRO A 376 -27.42 -8.89 21.76
N ALA A 377 -26.93 -7.77 21.23
CA ALA A 377 -26.42 -6.66 22.04
C ALA A 377 -27.52 -5.81 22.72
N ALA A 378 -28.80 -6.06 22.39
CA ALA A 378 -29.93 -5.41 23.04
C ALA A 378 -31.18 -6.28 22.94
N ASP A 379 -31.93 -6.35 24.03
CA ASP A 379 -33.27 -6.91 24.06
C ASP A 379 -34.22 -5.92 23.37
N GLY A 380 -34.28 -5.99 22.04
CA GLY A 380 -35.25 -5.21 21.27
C GLY A 380 -36.67 -5.58 21.70
N SER A 381 -37.53 -4.58 21.90
CA SER A 381 -38.97 -4.86 21.94
C SER A 381 -39.38 -5.44 20.58
N ALA A 382 -40.35 -6.36 20.57
CA ALA A 382 -40.79 -7.04 19.34
C ALA A 382 -41.29 -6.07 18.24
N ASP A 383 -41.60 -4.83 18.61
CA ASP A 383 -42.16 -3.81 17.73
C ASP A 383 -41.12 -2.82 17.16
N GLU A 384 -39.86 -2.86 17.61
CA GLU A 384 -38.81 -1.95 17.13
C GLU A 384 -37.76 -2.66 16.26
N HIS A 385 -37.34 -2.00 15.18
CA HIS A 385 -36.28 -2.52 14.32
C HIS A 385 -34.99 -2.75 15.14
N PRO A 386 -34.38 -3.96 15.15
CA PRO A 386 -33.29 -4.30 16.07
C PRO A 386 -32.09 -3.35 16.02
N LEU A 387 -31.74 -2.86 14.82
CA LEU A 387 -30.66 -1.88 14.65
C LEU A 387 -30.94 -0.52 15.28
N ARG A 388 -32.21 -0.12 15.47
CA ARG A 388 -32.56 1.17 16.07
C ARG A 388 -32.23 1.20 17.55
N SER A 389 -32.50 0.11 18.27
CA SER A 389 -32.11 -0.02 19.68
C SER A 389 -30.59 0.15 19.85
N TYR A 390 -29.80 -0.54 19.01
CA TYR A 390 -28.34 -0.37 18.98
C TYR A 390 -27.89 1.06 18.62
N ILE A 391 -28.49 1.67 17.59
CA ILE A 391 -28.17 3.05 17.20
C ILE A 391 -28.45 4.01 18.36
N ASN A 392 -29.61 3.88 18.99
CA ASN A 392 -30.03 4.73 20.10
C ASN A 392 -29.12 4.54 21.32
N SER A 393 -28.73 3.30 21.65
CA SER A 393 -27.87 3.03 22.81
C SER A 393 -26.46 3.60 22.62
N VAL A 394 -25.87 3.46 21.43
CA VAL A 394 -24.52 3.93 21.14
C VAL A 394 -24.46 5.45 20.96
N LEU A 395 -25.49 6.04 20.36
CA LEU A 395 -25.53 7.47 20.04
C LEU A 395 -26.33 8.29 21.05
N ALA A 396 -26.71 7.72 22.19
CA ALA A 396 -27.51 8.37 23.22
C ALA A 396 -26.91 9.72 23.64
N ASP A 397 -25.58 9.79 23.74
CA ASP A 397 -24.83 10.97 24.16
C ASP A 397 -24.22 11.77 22.99
N THR A 398 -24.63 11.49 21.74
CA THR A 398 -24.10 12.17 20.55
C THR A 398 -25.04 13.30 20.11
N PRO A 399 -24.73 14.59 20.34
CA PRO A 399 -25.66 15.69 20.05
C PRO A 399 -26.12 15.74 18.59
N SER A 400 -25.22 15.45 17.65
CA SER A 400 -25.51 15.46 16.21
C SER A 400 -26.55 14.40 15.79
N TYR A 401 -26.71 13.31 16.56
CA TYR A 401 -27.75 12.32 16.31
C TYR A 401 -29.15 12.94 16.42
N TYR A 402 -29.32 13.90 17.33
CA TYR A 402 -30.61 14.51 17.65
C TYR A 402 -31.03 15.67 16.74
N GLU A 403 -30.13 16.19 15.90
CA GLU A 403 -30.46 17.30 15.00
C GLU A 403 -31.53 16.94 13.95
N LYS A 404 -31.52 15.69 13.46
CA LYS A 404 -32.44 15.18 12.43
C LYS A 404 -32.81 13.71 12.65
N VAL A 405 -33.13 13.33 13.89
CA VAL A 405 -33.32 11.95 14.36
C VAL A 405 -33.95 11.03 13.30
N GLY A 406 -35.13 11.36 12.77
CA GLY A 406 -35.83 10.48 11.83
C GLY A 406 -35.08 10.21 10.52
N THR A 407 -34.48 11.24 9.92
CA THR A 407 -33.73 11.07 8.66
C THR A 407 -32.39 10.42 8.92
N THR A 408 -31.71 10.83 9.98
CA THR A 408 -30.41 10.28 10.40
C THR A 408 -30.55 8.81 10.74
N GLN A 409 -31.50 8.43 11.59
CA GLN A 409 -31.72 7.05 12.02
C GLN A 409 -32.02 6.13 10.84
N ASN A 410 -32.91 6.51 9.91
CA ASN A 410 -33.18 5.70 8.72
C ASN A 410 -31.94 5.54 7.82
N THR A 411 -31.14 6.61 7.69
CA THR A 411 -29.88 6.56 6.94
C THR A 411 -28.87 5.63 7.62
N LEU A 412 -28.78 5.66 8.94
CA LEU A 412 -27.90 4.79 9.74
C LEU A 412 -28.34 3.33 9.70
N VAL A 413 -29.65 3.05 9.79
CA VAL A 413 -30.21 1.71 9.59
C VAL A 413 -29.85 1.19 8.20
N THR A 414 -30.14 1.98 7.16
CA THR A 414 -29.80 1.62 5.76
C THR A 414 -28.30 1.37 5.60
N PHE A 415 -27.47 2.21 6.23
CA PHE A 415 -26.02 2.05 6.21
C PHE A 415 -25.59 0.72 6.86
N LEU A 416 -26.04 0.44 8.08
CA LEU A 416 -25.72 -0.80 8.78
C LEU A 416 -26.28 -2.02 8.03
N GLU A 417 -27.43 -1.89 7.38
CA GLU A 417 -28.03 -2.89 6.51
C GLU A 417 -27.15 -3.24 5.31
N GLN A 418 -26.65 -2.23 4.62
CA GLN A 418 -25.81 -2.38 3.44
C GLN A 418 -24.35 -2.74 3.76
N TYR A 419 -23.88 -2.41 4.97
CA TYR A 419 -22.49 -2.62 5.39
C TYR A 419 -22.06 -4.09 5.37
N GLN A 420 -23.01 -5.03 5.46
CA GLN A 420 -22.77 -6.49 5.40
C GLN A 420 -22.13 -6.98 4.09
N HIS A 421 -22.19 -6.21 3.00
CA HIS A 421 -21.86 -6.75 1.67
C HIS A 421 -20.49 -6.34 1.11
N LYS A 422 -19.76 -5.38 1.68
CA LYS A 422 -18.67 -4.71 0.94
C LYS A 422 -17.38 -4.41 1.70
N VAL A 423 -17.13 -4.99 2.88
CA VAL A 423 -15.83 -4.85 3.54
C VAL A 423 -15.23 -6.24 3.79
N LYS A 424 -14.44 -6.73 2.83
CA LYS A 424 -13.54 -7.88 3.02
C LYS A 424 -12.55 -7.56 4.15
N GLY A 425 -12.88 -8.09 5.32
CA GLY A 425 -12.24 -7.87 6.62
C GLY A 425 -13.22 -8.22 7.75
N TYR A 426 -14.53 -8.02 7.51
CA TYR A 426 -15.64 -8.48 8.34
C TYR A 426 -16.53 -9.48 7.60
N HIS A 427 -16.03 -10.13 6.53
CA HIS A 427 -16.61 -11.40 6.14
C HIS A 427 -16.16 -12.41 7.17
N TYR A 428 -16.90 -12.45 8.28
CA TYR A 428 -16.99 -13.66 9.04
C TYR A 428 -17.56 -14.70 8.08
N ARG A 429 -16.69 -15.44 7.39
CA ARG A 429 -17.02 -16.83 7.06
C ARG A 429 -17.14 -17.47 8.43
N GLY A 430 -18.29 -17.28 9.08
CA GLY A 430 -18.59 -17.96 10.32
C GLY A 430 -18.27 -19.41 10.02
N TYR A 431 -17.33 -19.97 10.77
CA TYR A 431 -17.19 -21.41 10.80
C TYR A 431 -18.54 -21.90 11.32
N ARG A 432 -19.44 -22.24 10.38
CA ARG A 432 -20.83 -22.62 10.69
C ARG A 432 -20.90 -23.88 11.54
N ASP A 433 -19.73 -24.51 11.69
CA ASP A 433 -19.52 -25.79 12.27
C ASP A 433 -18.81 -25.65 13.65
N LEU A 434 -19.00 -24.52 14.34
CA LEU A 434 -18.55 -24.30 15.73
C LEU A 434 -19.73 -24.28 16.71
N LEU A 435 -19.59 -24.99 17.82
CA LEU A 435 -20.43 -24.85 19.02
C LEU A 435 -19.58 -24.29 20.15
N SER A 436 -20.00 -23.21 20.77
CA SER A 436 -19.30 -22.65 21.93
C SER A 436 -19.90 -23.23 23.22
N PHE A 437 -19.03 -23.56 24.16
CA PHE A 437 -19.33 -23.99 25.52
C PHE A 437 -18.71 -22.99 26.52
N ALA A 438 -19.07 -23.08 27.80
CA ALA A 438 -18.50 -22.22 28.84
C ALA A 438 -16.96 -22.36 28.96
N ASN A 439 -16.42 -23.55 28.65
CA ASN A 439 -15.01 -23.90 28.81
C ASN A 439 -14.24 -24.08 27.49
N GLY A 440 -14.84 -23.79 26.33
CA GLY A 440 -14.17 -23.98 25.04
C GLY A 440 -15.09 -23.96 23.84
N VAL A 441 -14.58 -24.43 22.71
CA VAL A 441 -15.29 -24.49 21.42
C VAL A 441 -15.16 -25.89 20.83
N TYR A 442 -16.28 -26.45 20.37
CA TYR A 442 -16.33 -27.71 19.63
C TYR A 442 -16.33 -27.43 18.13
N VAL A 443 -15.35 -28.01 17.43
CA VAL A 443 -15.16 -27.92 15.97
C VAL A 443 -15.82 -29.16 15.34
N LEU A 444 -17.06 -29.01 14.89
CA LEU A 444 -17.90 -30.11 14.39
C LEU A 444 -17.27 -30.93 13.25
N PRO A 445 -16.58 -30.35 12.23
CA PRO A 445 -16.02 -31.14 11.14
C PRO A 445 -14.83 -32.00 11.58
N GLU A 446 -14.21 -31.64 12.69
CA GLU A 446 -13.05 -32.34 13.26
C GLU A 446 -13.44 -33.25 14.42
N ASP A 447 -14.70 -33.21 14.85
CA ASP A 447 -15.20 -33.89 16.05
C ASP A 447 -14.30 -33.63 17.27
N ARG A 448 -13.89 -32.37 17.44
CA ARG A 448 -12.83 -31.99 18.36
C ARG A 448 -13.23 -30.82 19.25
N PHE A 449 -12.97 -30.95 20.54
CA PHE A 449 -13.11 -29.86 21.50
C PHE A 449 -11.79 -29.15 21.73
N ILE A 450 -11.82 -27.82 21.76
CA ILE A 450 -10.67 -26.94 22.02
C ILE A 450 -11.03 -26.13 23.26
N SER A 451 -10.28 -26.33 24.33
CA SER A 451 -10.47 -25.58 25.58
C SER A 451 -10.17 -24.10 25.39
N ASN A 452 -10.81 -23.22 26.17
CA ASN A 452 -10.51 -21.78 26.16
C ASN A 452 -9.04 -21.47 26.51
N ASP A 453 -8.37 -22.36 27.26
CA ASP A 453 -6.96 -22.21 27.64
C ASP A 453 -5.98 -22.66 26.55
N ASP A 454 -6.48 -23.23 25.45
CA ASP A 454 -5.65 -23.69 24.33
C ASP A 454 -5.22 -22.50 23.45
N ALA A 455 -3.95 -22.46 23.04
CA ALA A 455 -3.42 -21.45 22.13
C ALA A 455 -4.17 -21.45 20.78
N GLU A 456 -4.68 -22.60 20.34
CA GLU A 456 -5.47 -22.72 19.12
C GLU A 456 -6.82 -22.01 19.22
N ALA A 457 -7.39 -21.91 20.42
CA ALA A 457 -8.63 -21.18 20.63
C ALA A 457 -8.46 -19.68 20.31
N THR A 458 -7.29 -19.12 20.64
CA THR A 458 -6.92 -17.75 20.26
C THR A 458 -6.82 -17.59 18.74
N HIS A 459 -6.26 -18.60 18.05
CA HIS A 459 -6.17 -18.59 16.59
C HIS A 459 -7.55 -18.65 15.91
N ILE A 460 -8.48 -19.46 16.44
CA ILE A 460 -9.87 -19.51 15.95
C ILE A 460 -10.55 -18.15 16.14
N GLN A 461 -10.33 -17.48 17.28
CA GLN A 461 -10.87 -16.14 17.51
C GLN A 461 -10.27 -15.11 16.55
N SER A 462 -8.94 -15.08 16.39
CA SER A 462 -8.25 -14.12 15.52
C SER A 462 -8.55 -14.34 14.03
N SER A 463 -8.87 -15.57 13.64
CA SER A 463 -9.30 -15.90 12.27
C SER A 463 -10.78 -15.62 12.00
N GLY A 464 -11.52 -15.06 12.98
CA GLY A 464 -12.92 -14.67 12.84
C GLY A 464 -13.91 -15.82 13.03
N GLY A 465 -13.57 -16.82 13.84
CA GLY A 465 -14.51 -17.86 14.26
C GLY A 465 -15.74 -17.29 14.95
N ILE A 466 -16.91 -17.75 14.54
CA ILE A 466 -18.19 -17.48 15.20
C ILE A 466 -18.89 -18.81 15.42
N ALA A 467 -19.23 -19.11 16.67
CA ALA A 467 -20.05 -20.25 17.03
C ALA A 467 -21.52 -19.97 16.75
N ARG A 468 -22.20 -20.96 16.18
CA ARG A 468 -23.62 -20.84 15.82
C ARG A 468 -24.50 -20.78 17.06
N HIS A 469 -24.11 -21.53 18.09
CA HIS A 469 -24.80 -21.64 19.35
C HIS A 469 -23.77 -21.57 20.48
N HIS A 470 -24.13 -20.84 21.53
CA HIS A 470 -23.43 -20.88 22.79
C HIS A 470 -24.25 -21.69 23.80
N ILE A 471 -23.60 -22.68 24.41
CA ILE A 471 -24.16 -23.53 25.45
C ILE A 471 -23.48 -23.08 26.75
N PRO A 472 -24.20 -22.48 27.71
CA PRO A 472 -23.61 -21.92 28.93
C PRO A 472 -23.18 -22.99 29.95
N MET A 473 -22.91 -24.21 29.48
CA MET A 473 -22.44 -25.34 30.27
C MET A 473 -21.04 -25.72 29.82
N GLU A 474 -20.28 -26.36 30.71
CA GLU A 474 -19.00 -26.95 30.36
C GLU A 474 -19.19 -28.17 29.47
N PHE A 475 -18.36 -28.31 28.45
CA PHE A 475 -18.25 -29.55 27.70
C PHE A 475 -17.53 -30.60 28.56
N THR A 476 -18.19 -31.73 28.78
CA THR A 476 -17.73 -32.80 29.69
C THR A 476 -16.95 -33.92 28.99
N GLY A 477 -16.64 -33.75 27.70
CA GLY A 477 -15.92 -34.77 26.91
C GLY A 477 -16.82 -35.77 26.21
N SER A 478 -18.15 -35.63 26.30
CA SER A 478 -19.10 -36.42 25.52
C SER A 478 -20.15 -35.53 24.85
N THR A 479 -20.42 -35.80 23.57
CA THR A 479 -21.57 -35.27 22.83
C THR A 479 -22.81 -36.15 23.00
N ASP A 480 -22.68 -37.32 23.66
CA ASP A 480 -23.82 -38.16 24.02
C ASP A 480 -24.72 -37.39 24.97
N THR A 481 -25.90 -37.02 24.47
CA THR A 481 -26.86 -36.26 25.24
C THR A 481 -27.64 -37.26 26.09
N PRO A 482 -27.34 -37.48 27.39
CA PRO A 482 -27.74 -38.71 28.09
C PRO A 482 -29.25 -38.81 28.36
N LYS A 483 -30.01 -37.78 27.96
CA LYS A 483 -31.46 -37.68 28.13
C LYS A 483 -32.18 -37.02 26.97
N PHE A 484 -31.52 -36.64 25.87
CA PHE A 484 -32.25 -36.02 24.75
C PHE A 484 -33.13 -37.06 24.06
N ASP A 485 -32.57 -38.23 23.78
CA ASP A 485 -33.32 -39.37 23.26
C ASP A 485 -34.48 -39.72 24.20
N LYS A 486 -34.28 -39.67 25.52
CA LYS A 486 -35.34 -39.92 26.50
C LYS A 486 -36.38 -38.80 26.58
N LEU A 487 -35.99 -37.52 26.52
CA LEU A 487 -36.89 -36.36 26.52
C LEU A 487 -37.77 -36.38 25.27
N VAL A 488 -37.14 -36.64 24.13
CA VAL A 488 -37.79 -36.71 22.84
C VAL A 488 -38.71 -37.92 22.77
N THR A 489 -38.28 -39.09 23.25
CA THR A 489 -39.15 -40.28 23.35
C THR A 489 -40.31 -40.08 24.34
N TYR A 490 -40.11 -39.33 25.43
CA TYR A 490 -41.13 -39.13 26.48
C TYR A 490 -42.12 -37.99 26.18
N GLN A 491 -41.72 -36.99 25.38
CA GLN A 491 -42.59 -35.86 24.99
C GLN A 491 -43.19 -36.01 23.59
N LEU A 492 -42.57 -36.80 22.71
CA LEU A 492 -43.00 -37.04 21.34
C LEU A 492 -43.27 -38.55 21.17
N ASP A 493 -44.37 -39.01 21.78
CA ASP A 493 -44.80 -40.43 21.83
C ASP A 493 -45.25 -40.97 20.44
N ASP A 494 -45.23 -40.13 19.41
CA ASP A 494 -45.54 -40.49 18.03
C ASP A 494 -44.25 -40.43 17.19
N GLY A 495 -43.87 -41.56 16.58
CA GLY A 495 -42.72 -41.65 15.69
C GLY A 495 -42.77 -40.64 14.53
N ALA A 496 -43.95 -40.16 14.16
CA ALA A 496 -44.11 -39.07 13.20
C ALA A 496 -43.60 -37.72 13.75
N ALA A 497 -43.83 -37.42 15.03
CA ALA A 497 -43.36 -36.18 15.66
C ALA A 497 -41.84 -36.21 15.89
N TYR A 498 -41.27 -37.37 16.22
CA TYR A 498 -39.83 -37.57 16.27
C TYR A 498 -39.17 -37.34 14.91
N ALA A 499 -39.71 -37.98 13.86
CA ALA A 499 -39.22 -37.79 12.50
C ALA A 499 -39.35 -36.33 12.03
N TRP A 500 -40.46 -35.65 12.37
CA TRP A 500 -40.65 -34.23 12.07
C TRP A 500 -39.63 -33.35 12.79
N PHE A 501 -39.35 -33.62 14.06
CA PHE A 501 -38.41 -32.84 14.88
C PHE A 501 -36.96 -33.04 14.42
N LEU A 502 -36.56 -34.28 14.12
CA LEU A 502 -35.27 -34.58 13.50
C LEU A 502 -35.13 -33.96 12.11
N THR A 503 -36.21 -33.93 11.31
CA THR A 503 -36.23 -33.25 10.01
C THR A 503 -36.07 -31.74 10.17
N LEU A 504 -36.66 -31.14 11.22
CA LEU A 504 -36.49 -29.73 11.58
C LEU A 504 -35.06 -29.41 12.03
N LEU A 505 -34.47 -30.26 12.88
CA LEU A 505 -33.06 -30.16 13.31
C LEU A 505 -32.10 -30.31 12.13
N GLY A 506 -32.36 -31.27 11.25
CA GLY A 506 -31.63 -31.44 9.99
C GLY A 506 -31.76 -30.19 9.10
N ARG A 507 -32.96 -29.62 8.96
CA ARG A 507 -33.19 -28.37 8.20
C ARG A 507 -32.63 -27.12 8.86
N MET A 508 -32.41 -27.13 10.17
CA MET A 508 -31.63 -26.10 10.83
C MET A 508 -30.17 -26.23 10.43
N GLN A 509 -29.62 -27.44 10.34
CA GLN A 509 -28.20 -27.66 10.01
C GLN A 509 -27.89 -27.55 8.51
N TYR A 510 -28.84 -27.83 7.62
CA TYR A 510 -28.64 -27.88 6.16
C TYR A 510 -29.68 -27.04 5.39
N ARG A 511 -29.32 -26.46 4.22
CA ARG A 511 -30.28 -25.75 3.36
C ARG A 511 -31.29 -26.71 2.75
N VAL A 512 -32.53 -26.25 2.51
CA VAL A 512 -33.53 -26.96 1.71
C VAL A 512 -32.91 -27.34 0.35
N GLY A 513 -32.94 -28.64 -0.01
CA GLY A 513 -32.34 -29.17 -1.24
C GLY A 513 -30.88 -29.63 -1.15
N GLN A 514 -30.20 -29.50 -0.01
CA GLN A 514 -28.76 -29.80 0.09
C GLN A 514 -28.46 -31.30 0.32
N LEU A 515 -29.41 -32.06 0.87
CA LEU A 515 -29.29 -33.50 1.17
C LEU A 515 -30.60 -34.26 0.89
N ASP A 516 -31.47 -33.76 0.00
CA ASP A 516 -32.78 -34.37 -0.29
C ASP A 516 -32.70 -35.65 -1.17
N ASN A 517 -31.59 -36.40 -1.10
CA ASN A 517 -31.41 -37.70 -1.77
C ASN A 517 -31.39 -38.86 -0.77
#